data_AF-A0A949BGB7-F1
#
_entry.id   AF-A0A949BGB7-F1
#
_cell.length_a   1.000
_cell.length_b   1.000
_cell.length_c   1.000
_cell.angle_alpha   90.00
_cell.angle_beta   90.00
_cell.angle_gamma   90.00
#
_symmetry.space_group_name_H-M   'P 1'
#
loop_
_entity.id
_entity.type
_entity.pdbx_description
1 polymer ?
#
loop_
_entity_poly.entity_id
_entity_poly.type
_entity_poly.pdbx_seq_one_letter_code
_entity_poly.pdbx_strand_id
1 'polypeptide(L)'
;MDLEKILNSAINRKILRFFDENPYCIDTAKGIAAWTGLAISTAQKALKNLVISNLLIEHKTASTLGYAYTQNKMMVKNIKHWLAKADENTT
;
A
#
# COMPACT_ATOMS: atom_id res chain seq x y z
N MET A 1 9.42 8.10 12.33
CA MET A 1 9.34 7.19 11.18
C MET A 1 9.28 8.04 9.93
N ASP A 2 10.06 7.71 8.91
CA ASP A 2 10.26 8.57 7.74
C ASP A 2 9.32 8.16 6.59
N LEU A 3 8.24 8.93 6.42
CA LEU A 3 7.23 8.71 5.39
C LEU A 3 7.83 8.81 3.98
N GLU A 4 8.79 9.70 3.77
CA GLU A 4 9.45 9.88 2.48
C GLU A 4 10.25 8.63 2.10
N LYS A 5 10.97 8.04 3.05
CA LYS A 5 11.68 6.76 2.83
C LYS A 5 10.72 5.62 2.46
N ILE A 6 9.54 5.57 3.08
CA ILE A 6 8.51 4.56 2.77
C ILE A 6 7.98 4.75 1.36
N LEU A 7 7.68 5.98 0.96
CA LEU A 7 7.14 6.32 -0.35
C LEU A 7 8.20 6.25 -1.47
N ASN A 8 9.49 6.35 -1.13
CA ASN A 8 10.60 6.16 -2.08
C ASN A 8 10.85 4.68 -2.43
N SER A 9 10.25 3.72 -1.73
CA SER A 9 10.28 2.31 -2.11
C SER A 9 9.34 2.01 -3.29
N ALA A 10 9.88 1.51 -4.40
CA ALA A 10 9.09 1.10 -5.56
C ALA A 10 8.05 0.01 -5.23
N ILE A 11 8.38 -0.90 -4.32
CA ILE A 11 7.47 -1.96 -3.85
C ILE A 11 6.29 -1.34 -3.10
N ASN A 12 6.56 -0.42 -2.19
CA ASN A 12 5.51 0.26 -1.43
C ASN A 12 4.63 1.11 -2.34
N ARG A 13 5.21 1.80 -3.33
CA ARG A 13 4.43 2.56 -4.32
C ARG A 13 3.49 1.68 -5.13
N LYS A 14 3.94 0.49 -5.58
CA LYS A 14 3.08 -0.46 -6.29
C LYS A 14 1.87 -0.89 -5.45
N ILE A 15 2.11 -1.23 -4.17
CA ILE A 15 1.04 -1.63 -3.25
C ILE A 15 0.11 -0.46 -2.94
N LEU A 16 0.65 0.75 -2.70
CA LEU A 16 -0.17 1.93 -2.45
C LEU A 16 -1.00 2.33 -3.68
N ARG A 17 -0.47 2.12 -4.90
CA ARG A 17 -1.22 2.34 -6.14
C ARG A 17 -2.39 1.38 -6.29
N PHE A 18 -2.22 0.11 -5.96
CA PHE A 18 -3.34 -0.85 -5.90
C PHE A 18 -4.50 -0.30 -5.05
N PHE A 19 -4.21 0.24 -3.86
CA PHE A 19 -5.23 0.79 -2.97
C PHE A 19 -5.75 2.17 -3.39
N ASP A 20 -4.94 3.03 -3.99
CA ASP A 20 -5.40 4.33 -4.53
C ASP A 20 -6.39 4.12 -5.70
N GLU A 21 -6.15 3.11 -6.55
CA GLU A 21 -7.07 2.72 -7.61
C GLU A 21 -8.31 1.98 -7.09
N ASN A 22 -8.23 1.37 -5.89
CA ASN A 22 -9.30 0.59 -5.28
C ASN A 22 -9.52 0.97 -3.79
N PRO A 23 -9.95 2.21 -3.48
CA PRO A 23 -9.86 2.79 -2.13
C PRO A 23 -10.77 2.14 -1.09
N TYR A 24 -11.80 1.40 -1.53
CA TYR A 24 -12.75 0.69 -0.66
C TYR A 24 -12.48 -0.82 -0.61
N CYS A 25 -11.40 -1.28 -1.23
CA CYS A 25 -11.05 -2.70 -1.27
C CYS A 25 -10.45 -3.15 0.07
N ILE A 26 -10.81 -4.37 0.46
CA ILE A 26 -10.09 -5.16 1.47
C ILE A 26 -9.60 -6.40 0.75
N ASP A 27 -8.28 -6.61 0.67
CA ASP A 27 -7.72 -7.76 -0.01
C ASP A 27 -6.59 -8.41 0.79
N THR A 28 -6.35 -9.68 0.52
CA THR A 28 -5.30 -10.50 1.11
C THR A 28 -3.94 -10.18 0.49
N ALA A 29 -2.87 -10.53 1.19
CA ALA A 29 -1.51 -10.43 0.62
C ALA A 29 -1.36 -11.21 -0.71
N LYS A 30 -2.12 -12.30 -0.90
CA LYS A 30 -2.11 -13.09 -2.14
C LYS A 30 -2.74 -12.34 -3.31
N GLY A 31 -3.91 -11.73 -3.10
CA GLY A 31 -4.59 -10.93 -4.14
C GLY A 31 -3.76 -9.72 -4.56
N ILE A 32 -3.24 -8.99 -3.58
CA ILE A 32 -2.37 -7.82 -3.80
C ILE A 32 -1.08 -8.22 -4.53
N ALA A 33 -0.45 -9.34 -4.16
CA ALA A 33 0.75 -9.84 -4.83
C ALA A 33 0.48 -10.19 -6.30
N ALA A 34 -0.67 -10.82 -6.59
CA ALA A 34 -1.07 -11.15 -7.95
C ALA A 34 -1.27 -9.90 -8.80
N TRP A 35 -1.93 -8.86 -8.27
CA TRP A 35 -2.15 -7.61 -8.99
C TRP A 35 -0.84 -6.82 -9.21
N THR A 36 0.01 -6.73 -8.18
CA THR A 36 1.26 -5.95 -8.23
C THR A 36 2.42 -6.66 -8.97
N GLY A 37 2.26 -7.95 -9.29
CA GLY A 37 3.32 -8.80 -9.84
C GLY A 37 4.47 -9.06 -8.85
N LEU A 38 4.22 -8.93 -7.55
CA LEU A 38 5.23 -9.15 -6.51
C LEU A 38 5.19 -10.62 -6.03
N ALA A 39 6.34 -11.11 -5.56
CA ALA A 39 6.35 -12.34 -4.76
C ALA A 39 5.53 -12.14 -3.47
N ILE A 40 4.73 -13.14 -3.07
CA ILE A 40 3.85 -13.05 -1.89
C ILE A 40 4.64 -12.68 -0.62
N SER A 41 5.83 -13.27 -0.43
CA SER A 41 6.69 -12.96 0.73
C SER A 41 7.18 -11.51 0.75
N THR A 42 7.46 -10.93 -0.42
CA THR A 42 7.80 -9.52 -0.58
C THR A 42 6.60 -8.62 -0.29
N ALA A 43 5.43 -8.96 -0.83
CA ALA A 43 4.18 -8.24 -0.55
C ALA A 43 3.85 -8.25 0.94
N GLN A 44 3.94 -9.40 1.62
CA GLN A 44 3.69 -9.53 3.06
C GLN A 44 4.59 -8.62 3.91
N LYS A 45 5.90 -8.58 3.61
CA LYS A 45 6.85 -7.70 4.33
C LYS A 45 6.50 -6.23 4.12
N ALA A 46 6.19 -5.85 2.89
CA ALA A 46 5.82 -4.47 2.57
C ALA A 46 4.47 -4.08 3.20
N LEU A 47 3.45 -4.94 3.13
CA LEU A 47 2.15 -4.73 3.77
C LEU A 47 2.28 -4.52 5.27
N LYS A 48 3.07 -5.36 5.95
CA LYS A 48 3.36 -5.18 7.38
C LYS A 48 3.99 -3.82 7.68
N ASN A 49 4.97 -3.39 6.88
CA ASN A 49 5.61 -2.09 7.03
C ASN A 49 4.60 -0.94 6.81
N LEU A 50 3.73 -1.05 5.82
CA LEU A 50 2.70 -0.04 5.51
C LEU A 50 1.62 0.03 6.60
N VAL A 51 1.28 -1.10 7.24
CA VAL A 51 0.39 -1.15 8.42
C VAL A 51 1.04 -0.49 9.63
N ILE A 52 2.31 -0.82 9.95
CA ILE A 52 3.07 -0.14 11.02
C ILE A 52 3.13 1.38 10.77
N SER A 53 3.08 1.77 9.49
CA SER A 53 3.11 3.15 9.05
C SER A 53 1.75 3.84 9.05
N ASN A 54 0.67 3.15 9.45
CA ASN A 54 -0.72 3.62 9.37
C ASN A 54 -1.23 3.97 7.96
N LEU A 55 -0.49 3.59 6.91
CA LEU A 55 -0.89 3.81 5.51
C LEU A 55 -1.90 2.76 5.05
N LEU A 56 -1.89 1.59 5.70
CA LEU A 56 -2.87 0.53 5.54
C LEU A 56 -3.42 0.12 6.90
N ILE A 57 -4.60 -0.48 6.88
CA ILE A 57 -5.28 -1.05 8.04
C ILE A 57 -5.31 -2.56 7.86
N GLU A 58 -4.92 -3.31 8.89
CA GLU A 58 -5.02 -4.76 8.91
C GLU A 58 -6.41 -5.19 9.42
N HIS A 59 -7.10 -6.02 8.65
CA HIS A 59 -8.36 -6.65 9.03
C HIS A 59 -8.13 -8.14 9.22
N LYS A 60 -8.16 -8.59 10.47
CA LYS A 60 -7.96 -10.00 10.83
C LYS A 60 -9.27 -10.66 11.20
N THR A 61 -9.59 -11.75 10.53
CA THR A 61 -10.63 -12.70 10.93
C THR A 61 -9.98 -13.99 11.44
N ALA A 62 -10.79 -14.95 11.89
CA ALA A 62 -10.28 -16.22 12.42
C ALA A 62 -9.47 -17.02 11.38
N SER A 63 -9.78 -16.87 10.08
CA SER A 63 -9.19 -17.66 8.99
C SER A 63 -8.44 -16.84 7.95
N THR A 64 -8.49 -15.51 8.00
CA THR A 64 -7.99 -14.66 6.91
C THR A 64 -7.43 -13.34 7.40
N LEU A 65 -6.38 -12.89 6.73
CA LEU A 65 -5.77 -11.58 6.93
C LEU A 65 -5.95 -10.74 5.67
N GLY A 66 -6.75 -9.68 5.80
CA GLY A 66 -6.96 -8.68 4.76
C GLY A 66 -6.29 -7.35 5.12
N TYR A 67 -6.08 -6.54 4.10
CA TYR A 67 -5.52 -5.20 4.20
C TYR A 67 -6.43 -4.22 3.49
N ALA A 68 -6.67 -3.07 4.11
CA ALA A 68 -7.48 -1.99 3.58
C ALA A 68 -6.68 -0.70 3.52
N TYR A 69 -7.11 0.24 2.68
CA TYR A 69 -6.49 1.55 2.63
C TYR A 69 -6.79 2.37 3.89
N THR A 70 -5.91 3.30 4.24
CA THR A 70 -6.17 4.23 5.34
C THR A 70 -7.36 5.14 5.02
N GLN A 71 -8.27 5.34 5.98
CA GLN A 71 -9.39 6.28 5.83
C GLN A 71 -9.00 7.72 6.21
N ASN A 72 -7.76 7.95 6.64
CA ASN A 72 -7.28 9.29 6.94
C ASN A 72 -7.13 10.09 5.64
N LYS A 73 -8.11 10.98 5.38
CA LYS A 73 -8.19 11.81 4.17
C LYS A 73 -6.92 12.61 3.88
N MET A 74 -6.25 13.09 4.93
CA MET A 74 -5.00 13.85 4.78
C MET A 74 -3.86 12.96 4.28
N MET A 75 -3.74 11.74 4.84
CA MET A 75 -2.74 10.78 4.38
C MET A 75 -3.01 10.30 2.96
N VAL A 76 -4.27 9.97 2.62
CA VAL A 76 -4.64 9.59 1.24
C VAL A 76 -4.26 10.70 0.25
N LYS A 77 -4.59 11.96 0.57
CA LYS A 77 -4.21 13.11 -0.28
C LYS A 77 -2.69 13.20 -0.45
N ASN A 78 -1.92 13.02 0.61
CA ASN A 78 -0.45 13.07 0.56
C ASN A 78 0.13 11.93 -0.27
N ILE A 79 -0.37 10.70 -0.10
CA ILE A 79 0.06 9.53 -0.88
C ILE A 79 -0.23 9.78 -2.36
N LYS A 80 -1.43 10.24 -2.71
CA LYS A 80 -1.80 10.54 -4.09
C LYS A 80 -0.90 11.60 -4.73
N HIS A 81 -0.60 12.68 -4.01
CA HIS A 81 0.33 13.70 -4.48
C HIS A 81 1.73 13.12 -4.73
N TRP A 82 2.22 12.28 -3.83
CA TRP A 82 3.51 11.60 -3.98
C TRP A 82 3.55 10.62 -5.14
N LEU A 83 2.49 9.83 -5.34
CA LEU A 83 2.38 8.91 -6.46
C LEU A 83 2.39 9.66 -7.81
N ALA A 84 1.69 10.78 -7.91
CA ALA A 84 1.71 11.63 -9.10
C ALA A 84 3.11 12.19 -9.40
N LYS A 85 3.78 12.76 -8.38
CA LYS A 85 5.15 13.28 -8.53
C LYS A 85 6.17 12.19 -8.89
N ALA A 86 5.99 10.97 -8.37
CA ALA A 86 6.86 9.86 -8.70
C ALA A 86 6.75 9.47 -10.19
N ASP A 87 5.57 9.59 -10.79
CA ASP A 87 5.35 9.29 -12.20
C ASP A 87 6.01 10.35 -13.10
N GLU A 88 5.92 11.64 -12.72
CA GLU A 88 6.52 12.76 -13.45
C GLU A 88 8.05 12.68 -13.58
N ASN A 89 8.74 12.11 -12.58
CA ASN A 89 10.20 11.98 -12.58
C ASN A 89 10.73 10.77 -13.38
N THR A 90 9.86 10.05 -14.10
CA THR A 90 10.22 8.88 -14.92
C THR A 90 10.17 9.17 -16.43
N THR A 91 10.00 10.44 -16.81
CA THR A 91 9.97 10.96 -18.19
C THR A 91 11.14 11.90 -18.42
#